data_AF-A0A7V7SWW2-F1
#
_entry.id   AF-A0A7V7SWW2-F1
#
_cell.length_a   1.000
_cell.length_b   1.000
_cell.length_c   1.000
_cell.angle_alpha   90.00
_cell.angle_beta   90.00
_cell.angle_gamma   90.00
#
_symmetry.space_group_name_H-M   'P 1'
#
loop_
_entity.id
_entity.type
_entity.pdbx_description
1 polymer ?
#
loop_
_entity_poly.entity_id
_entity_poly.type
_entity_poly.pdbx_seq_one_letter_code
_entity_poly.pdbx_strand_id
1 'polypeptide(L)'
;MHSFRSILLLPLFGLVAADLPAQNQPETFFAVHCEPNNANPQVFQGLRALVADAEARNIPLSFEFGVTWAEMILANPTMLAEVRAWQQSGHAVGGHHHGVDHPYWDGYTDLHPSQVNRIEPVLGTMADFKAILDPLVGPQGLQFGGLDDSEYEWPYGVPFQTHGGRDPDDAVTPREFWLRNHYSTWHVDHAYLDSPIMLANLKSLHDQTQSPNVFGVVTHVVDYQANPAIFQSWFDFLQAKDPTGSNQKTVMEILAGLPPALVADRSTLPMSGGQIQLSLRSDATLAGMSYRFLLSLSGSFPGYDWNGIYDDGVHVGLNPDSWTDFSMEQANSAWLPGFFGITGVDGGAAATVDTLGPLPPSFSGQRLTFAAVIFDAGGLQFSSNPVEIDVQ
;
A
#
# COMPACT_ATOMS: atom_id res chain seq x y z
N MET A 1 -39.28 55.36 31.57
CA MET A 1 -38.14 54.96 32.42
C MET A 1 -37.22 54.09 31.56
N HIS A 2 -36.18 54.67 30.96
CA HIS A 2 -35.20 53.93 30.16
C HIS A 2 -34.04 53.50 31.05
N SER A 3 -33.84 52.19 31.16
CA SER A 3 -32.74 51.58 31.91
C SER A 3 -31.53 51.42 30.99
N PHE A 4 -30.44 52.12 31.31
CA PHE A 4 -29.12 51.89 30.72
C PHE A 4 -28.44 50.73 31.44
N ARG A 5 -28.08 49.66 30.72
CA ARG A 5 -27.18 48.60 31.20
C ARG A 5 -25.76 48.94 30.78
N SER A 6 -24.89 49.17 31.75
CA SER A 6 -23.44 49.30 31.54
C SER A 6 -22.83 47.93 31.25
N ILE A 7 -22.19 47.80 30.08
CA ILE A 7 -21.39 46.62 29.71
C ILE A 7 -19.98 46.83 30.27
N LEU A 8 -19.56 45.92 31.16
CA LEU A 8 -18.21 45.88 31.71
C LEU A 8 -17.30 45.14 30.71
N LEU A 9 -16.38 45.85 30.07
CA LEU A 9 -15.34 45.28 29.21
C LEU A 9 -14.21 44.73 30.09
N LEU A 10 -14.10 43.41 30.19
CA LEU A 10 -12.93 42.72 30.75
C LEU A 10 -11.83 42.65 29.68
N PRO A 11 -10.57 42.99 30.01
CA PRO A 11 -9.46 42.80 29.08
C PRO A 11 -9.17 41.31 28.91
N LEU A 12 -9.43 40.78 27.72
CA LEU A 12 -8.90 39.50 27.27
C LEU A 12 -7.37 39.65 27.17
N PHE A 13 -6.64 39.10 28.14
CA PHE A 13 -5.22 38.81 27.96
C PHE A 13 -5.12 37.63 27.00
N GLY A 14 -4.86 37.90 25.73
CA GLY A 14 -4.51 36.88 24.75
C GLY A 14 -3.19 36.24 25.16
N LEU A 15 -3.25 34.99 25.63
CA LEU A 15 -2.08 34.10 25.59
C LEU A 15 -1.72 33.93 24.12
N VAL A 16 -0.67 34.60 23.68
CA VAL A 16 0.03 34.26 22.45
C VAL A 16 0.71 32.92 22.77
N ALA A 17 0.10 31.81 22.35
CA ALA A 17 0.81 30.55 22.26
C ALA A 17 1.99 30.82 21.33
N ALA A 18 3.22 30.76 21.86
CA ALA A 18 4.39 30.78 21.01
C ALA A 18 4.26 29.56 20.09
N ASP A 19 4.17 29.79 18.78
CA ASP A 19 4.34 28.75 17.78
C ASP A 19 5.73 28.14 18.02
N LEU A 20 5.75 27.03 18.76
CA LEU A 20 6.93 26.19 18.83
C LEU A 20 7.22 25.81 17.37
N PRO A 21 8.48 25.94 16.91
CA PRO A 21 8.83 25.55 15.55
C PRO A 21 8.31 24.13 15.33
N ALA A 22 7.52 23.93 14.26
CA ALA A 22 6.98 22.64 13.88
C ALA A 22 8.10 21.61 14.01
N GLN A 23 7.95 20.72 14.98
CA GLN A 23 9.02 19.83 15.37
C GLN A 23 9.26 18.90 14.18
N ASN A 24 10.49 18.86 13.66
CA ASN A 24 10.91 18.02 12.52
C ASN A 24 10.89 16.51 12.88
N GLN A 25 9.90 16.04 13.64
CA GLN A 25 9.74 14.63 13.98
C GLN A 25 9.40 13.83 12.70
N PRO A 26 9.86 12.57 12.61
CA PRO A 26 9.46 11.70 11.51
C PRO A 26 8.01 11.26 11.68
N GLU A 27 7.33 11.01 10.57
CA GLU A 27 6.11 10.20 10.61
C GLU A 27 6.48 8.80 11.10
N THR A 28 5.72 8.27 12.05
CA THR A 28 6.02 7.01 12.73
C THR A 28 4.85 6.06 12.57
N PHE A 29 5.11 4.79 12.21
CA PHE A 29 4.10 3.74 12.22
C PHE A 29 4.49 2.57 13.12
N PHE A 30 3.47 1.82 13.54
CA PHE A 30 3.64 0.58 14.29
C PHE A 30 2.87 -0.54 13.60
N ALA A 31 3.60 -1.46 12.98
CA ALA A 31 3.07 -2.65 12.34
C ALA A 31 2.93 -3.80 13.35
N VAL A 32 1.96 -4.67 13.12
CA VAL A 32 1.76 -5.88 13.93
C VAL A 32 1.60 -7.06 12.97
N HIS A 33 2.63 -7.90 12.87
CA HIS A 33 2.49 -9.15 12.14
C HIS A 33 1.64 -10.13 12.95
N CYS A 34 0.57 -10.58 12.31
CA CYS A 34 -0.28 -11.64 12.80
C CYS A 34 0.07 -12.92 12.02
N GLU A 35 1.08 -13.63 12.55
CA GLU A 35 1.76 -14.75 11.90
C GLU A 35 0.81 -15.88 11.45
N PRO A 36 1.02 -16.47 10.26
CA PRO A 36 0.13 -17.49 9.72
C PRO A 36 0.10 -18.78 10.56
N ASN A 37 1.11 -19.05 11.40
CA ASN A 37 1.21 -20.28 12.17
C ASN A 37 0.66 -20.18 13.61
N ASN A 38 0.17 -19.01 14.04
CA ASN A 38 -0.25 -18.79 15.44
C ASN A 38 -1.71 -18.31 15.61
N ALA A 39 -2.50 -18.25 14.52
CA ALA A 39 -3.90 -17.83 14.57
C ALA A 39 -4.73 -18.74 15.49
N ASN A 40 -5.18 -18.19 16.62
CA ASN A 40 -6.16 -18.84 17.48
C ASN A 40 -6.86 -17.80 18.39
N PRO A 41 -8.02 -18.16 19.00
CA PRO A 41 -8.78 -17.22 19.83
C PRO A 41 -8.02 -16.64 21.03
N GLN A 42 -7.02 -17.35 21.56
CA GLN A 42 -6.21 -16.86 22.69
C GLN A 42 -5.16 -15.85 22.25
N VAL A 43 -4.50 -16.04 21.10
CA VAL A 43 -3.60 -15.04 20.53
C VAL A 43 -4.41 -13.81 20.08
N PHE A 44 -5.64 -13.99 19.57
CA PHE A 44 -6.56 -12.87 19.31
C PHE A 44 -6.89 -12.05 20.58
N GLN A 45 -6.94 -12.66 21.78
CA GLN A 45 -7.05 -11.89 23.04
C GLN A 45 -5.80 -11.04 23.30
N GLY A 46 -4.61 -11.54 22.94
CA GLY A 46 -3.38 -10.76 22.98
C GLY A 46 -3.45 -9.53 22.08
N LEU A 47 -3.96 -9.72 20.86
CA LEU A 47 -4.17 -8.62 19.91
C LEU A 47 -5.14 -7.57 20.50
N ARG A 48 -6.27 -7.98 21.08
CA ARG A 48 -7.20 -7.06 21.76
C ARG A 48 -6.52 -6.21 22.84
N ALA A 49 -5.67 -6.83 23.66
CA ALA A 49 -4.94 -6.13 24.71
C ALA A 49 -3.91 -5.14 24.13
N LEU A 50 -3.18 -5.52 23.08
CA LEU A 50 -2.26 -4.63 22.36
C LEU A 50 -3.00 -3.42 21.76
N VAL A 51 -4.15 -3.65 21.11
CA VAL A 51 -4.97 -2.57 20.54
C VAL A 51 -5.45 -1.61 21.63
N ALA A 52 -5.98 -2.14 22.74
CA ALA A 52 -6.44 -1.30 23.85
C ALA A 52 -5.31 -0.44 24.45
N ASP A 53 -4.10 -0.98 24.56
CA ASP A 53 -2.94 -0.23 25.04
C ASP A 53 -2.49 0.89 24.09
N ALA A 54 -2.58 0.65 22.79
CA ALA A 54 -2.27 1.63 21.74
C ALA A 54 -3.34 2.74 21.68
N GLU A 55 -4.62 2.37 21.68
CA GLU A 55 -5.75 3.30 21.69
C GLU A 55 -5.75 4.20 22.92
N ALA A 56 -5.37 3.67 24.10
CA ALA A 56 -5.21 4.47 25.32
C ALA A 56 -4.18 5.61 25.20
N ARG A 57 -3.35 5.58 24.16
CA ARG A 57 -2.27 6.53 23.85
C ARG A 57 -2.42 7.16 22.46
N ASN A 58 -3.60 7.03 21.84
CA ASN A 58 -3.90 7.55 20.50
C ASN A 58 -2.88 7.11 19.43
N ILE A 59 -2.39 5.86 19.52
CA ILE A 59 -1.46 5.30 18.54
C ILE A 59 -2.25 4.40 17.58
N PRO A 60 -2.45 4.81 16.33
CA PRO A 60 -3.00 3.91 15.33
C PRO A 60 -1.99 2.79 15.02
N LEU A 61 -2.52 1.63 14.63
CA LEU A 61 -1.74 0.41 14.35
C LEU A 61 -2.01 -0.02 12.91
N SER A 62 -1.01 -0.63 12.28
CA SER A 62 -1.15 -1.27 10.97
C SER A 62 -1.09 -2.78 11.18
N PHE A 63 -2.24 -3.44 11.14
CA PHE A 63 -2.30 -4.90 11.27
C PHE A 63 -1.94 -5.56 9.95
N GLU A 64 -1.08 -6.56 9.99
CA GLU A 64 -0.71 -7.35 8.83
C GLU A 64 -1.11 -8.80 9.12
N PHE A 65 -2.24 -9.23 8.54
CA PHE A 65 -2.83 -10.52 8.83
C PHE A 65 -2.37 -11.59 7.84
N GLY A 66 -1.88 -12.71 8.36
CA GLY A 66 -1.73 -13.93 7.59
C GLY A 66 -3.07 -14.58 7.26
N VAL A 67 -3.08 -15.47 6.26
CA VAL A 67 -4.30 -16.12 5.76
C VAL A 67 -5.10 -16.82 6.85
N THR A 68 -4.45 -17.56 7.75
CA THR A 68 -5.14 -18.29 8.83
C THR A 68 -5.81 -17.35 9.84
N TRP A 69 -5.27 -16.15 10.07
CA TRP A 69 -5.93 -15.12 10.86
C TRP A 69 -7.17 -14.59 10.18
N ALA A 70 -7.08 -14.33 8.87
CA ALA A 70 -8.21 -13.85 8.09
C ALA A 70 -9.37 -14.84 8.07
N GLU A 71 -9.08 -16.12 7.84
CA GLU A 71 -10.07 -17.19 7.91
C GLU A 71 -10.73 -17.27 9.28
N MET A 72 -9.94 -17.23 10.36
CA MET A 72 -10.45 -17.26 11.73
C MET A 72 -11.39 -16.07 12.02
N ILE A 73 -10.99 -14.86 11.62
CA ILE A 73 -11.76 -13.64 11.85
C ILE A 73 -13.05 -13.65 11.01
N LEU A 74 -12.96 -13.99 9.73
CA LEU A 74 -14.11 -14.03 8.82
C LEU A 74 -15.13 -15.10 9.23
N ALA A 75 -14.68 -16.22 9.79
CA ALA A 75 -15.56 -17.26 10.31
C ALA A 75 -16.25 -16.88 11.63
N ASN A 76 -15.78 -15.83 12.32
CA ASN A 76 -16.31 -15.39 13.61
C ASN A 76 -16.87 -13.95 13.53
N PRO A 77 -18.20 -13.77 13.43
CA PRO A 77 -18.81 -12.46 13.29
C PRO A 77 -18.46 -11.46 14.40
N THR A 78 -18.16 -11.94 15.62
CA THR A 78 -17.74 -11.07 16.72
C THR A 78 -16.32 -10.54 16.50
N MET A 79 -15.38 -11.40 16.10
CA MET A 79 -14.02 -10.96 15.77
C MET A 79 -14.02 -10.00 14.57
N LEU A 80 -14.80 -10.31 13.52
CA LEU A 80 -14.92 -9.44 12.36
C LEU A 80 -15.49 -8.06 12.74
N ALA A 81 -16.54 -8.01 13.57
CA ALA A 81 -17.11 -6.76 14.04
C ALA A 81 -16.10 -5.93 14.85
N GLU A 82 -15.24 -6.57 15.64
CA GLU A 82 -14.17 -5.89 16.39
C GLU A 82 -13.08 -5.34 15.46
N VAL A 83 -12.61 -6.11 14.48
CA VAL A 83 -11.65 -5.61 13.49
C VAL A 83 -12.23 -4.42 12.70
N ARG A 84 -13.52 -4.47 12.35
CA ARG A 84 -14.22 -3.33 11.72
C ARG A 84 -14.28 -2.12 12.65
N ALA A 85 -14.49 -2.32 13.95
CA ALA A 85 -14.45 -1.24 14.92
C ALA A 85 -13.06 -0.62 15.03
N TRP A 86 -11.98 -1.42 15.01
CA TRP A 86 -10.61 -0.92 14.98
C TRP A 86 -10.31 -0.11 13.71
N GLN A 87 -10.79 -0.55 12.54
CA GLN A 87 -10.67 0.26 11.33
C GLN A 87 -11.40 1.61 11.45
N GLN A 88 -12.57 1.61 12.08
CA GLN A 88 -13.34 2.85 12.34
C GLN A 88 -12.66 3.77 13.36
N SER A 89 -11.85 3.24 14.28
CA SER A 89 -11.05 4.03 15.22
C SER A 89 -9.71 4.51 14.65
N GLY A 90 -9.39 4.18 13.38
CA GLY A 90 -8.22 4.69 12.67
C GLY A 90 -7.08 3.69 12.49
N HIS A 91 -7.25 2.43 12.89
CA HIS A 91 -6.28 1.38 12.57
C HIS A 91 -6.38 0.95 11.10
N ALA A 92 -5.27 0.46 10.55
CA ALA A 92 -5.22 -0.08 9.18
C ALA A 92 -5.14 -1.62 9.20
N VAL A 93 -5.68 -2.25 8.15
CA VAL A 93 -5.69 -3.71 7.97
C VAL A 93 -5.06 -4.04 6.63
N GLY A 94 -4.01 -4.85 6.66
CA GLY A 94 -3.21 -5.32 5.53
C GLY A 94 -2.92 -6.81 5.64
N GLY A 95 -1.98 -7.29 4.82
CA GLY A 95 -1.62 -8.70 4.70
C GLY A 95 -0.23 -8.99 5.26
N HIS A 96 -0.05 -10.20 5.78
CA HIS A 96 1.27 -10.73 6.16
C HIS A 96 1.50 -12.04 5.44
N HIS A 97 2.57 -12.15 4.67
CA HIS A 97 2.88 -13.32 3.87
C HIS A 97 4.27 -13.83 4.20
N HIS A 98 4.36 -15.13 4.39
CA HIS A 98 5.63 -15.84 4.46
C HIS A 98 5.84 -16.55 3.15
N GLY A 99 6.92 -16.24 2.45
CA GLY A 99 7.26 -16.81 1.15
C GLY A 99 7.82 -18.23 1.21
N VAL A 100 8.06 -18.83 0.04
CA VAL A 100 8.58 -20.21 -0.05
C VAL A 100 9.94 -20.42 0.62
N ASP A 101 10.71 -19.37 0.89
CA ASP A 101 11.98 -19.50 1.60
C ASP A 101 11.84 -19.33 3.12
N HIS A 102 10.66 -18.92 3.60
CA HIS A 102 10.42 -18.68 5.02
C HIS A 102 10.16 -19.98 5.81
N PRO A 103 10.71 -20.17 7.02
CA PRO A 103 10.48 -21.39 7.82
C PRO A 103 9.01 -21.69 8.12
N TYR A 104 8.15 -20.68 8.09
CA TYR A 104 6.71 -20.78 8.34
C TYR A 104 5.89 -20.35 7.12
N TRP A 105 6.30 -20.78 5.92
CA TRP A 105 5.57 -20.57 4.66
C TRP A 105 4.08 -20.85 4.82
N ASP A 106 3.23 -19.94 4.32
CA ASP A 106 1.78 -20.04 4.46
C ASP A 106 1.10 -20.84 3.34
N GLY A 107 1.87 -21.31 2.36
CA GLY A 107 1.42 -22.18 1.28
C GLY A 107 1.01 -21.46 0.00
N TYR A 108 1.06 -20.12 -0.06
CA TYR A 108 0.72 -19.36 -1.26
C TYR A 108 1.98 -18.93 -2.01
N THR A 109 1.98 -19.03 -3.34
CA THR A 109 3.13 -18.63 -4.18
C THR A 109 2.72 -18.56 -5.65
N ASP A 110 3.31 -17.64 -6.42
CA ASP A 110 3.16 -17.60 -7.89
C ASP A 110 4.21 -18.47 -8.61
N LEU A 111 5.14 -19.07 -7.87
CA LEU A 111 6.05 -20.08 -8.42
C LEU A 111 5.28 -21.31 -8.89
N HIS A 112 5.70 -21.90 -10.01
CA HIS A 112 5.09 -23.16 -10.43
C HIS A 112 5.35 -24.24 -9.37
N PRO A 113 4.36 -25.12 -9.05
CA PRO A 113 4.52 -26.12 -7.99
C PRO A 113 5.73 -27.05 -8.12
N SER A 114 6.27 -27.23 -9.34
CA SER A 114 7.49 -28.02 -9.56
C SER A 114 8.79 -27.33 -9.12
N GLN A 115 8.76 -26.02 -8.88
CA GLN A 115 9.90 -25.23 -8.41
C GLN A 115 9.96 -25.14 -6.88
N VAL A 116 8.84 -25.38 -6.21
CA VAL A 116 8.74 -25.33 -4.75
C VAL A 116 9.41 -26.57 -4.14
N ASN A 117 10.59 -26.37 -3.55
CA ASN A 117 11.35 -27.44 -2.90
C ASN A 117 11.03 -27.54 -1.40
N ARG A 118 9.76 -27.77 -1.07
CA ARG A 118 9.26 -27.86 0.30
C ARG A 118 8.40 -29.09 0.54
N ILE A 119 8.22 -29.43 1.83
CA ILE A 119 7.35 -30.52 2.25
C ILE A 119 5.90 -30.06 2.43
N GLU A 120 5.69 -28.80 2.77
CA GLU A 120 4.38 -28.18 2.84
C GLU A 120 3.78 -28.11 1.42
N PRO A 121 2.47 -28.32 1.26
CA PRO A 121 1.84 -28.24 -0.05
C PRO A 121 1.64 -26.79 -0.50
N VAL A 122 1.74 -26.54 -1.82
CA VAL A 122 1.19 -25.34 -2.44
C VAL A 122 -0.33 -25.35 -2.27
N LEU A 123 -0.88 -24.32 -1.63
CA LEU A 123 -2.30 -24.13 -1.37
C LEU A 123 -2.98 -23.28 -2.45
N GLY A 124 -2.25 -22.34 -3.06
CA GLY A 124 -2.77 -21.42 -4.08
C GLY A 124 -1.74 -20.41 -4.56
N THR A 125 -2.17 -19.47 -5.38
CA THR A 125 -1.36 -18.35 -5.89
C THR A 125 -1.43 -17.13 -4.99
N MET A 126 -0.68 -16.07 -5.28
CA MET A 126 -0.83 -14.78 -4.59
C MET A 126 -2.18 -14.11 -4.86
N ALA A 127 -2.83 -14.45 -5.97
CA ALA A 127 -4.22 -14.05 -6.21
C ALA A 127 -5.18 -14.74 -5.23
N ASP A 128 -4.98 -16.02 -4.93
CA ASP A 128 -5.76 -16.75 -3.91
C ASP A 128 -5.51 -16.18 -2.51
N PHE A 129 -4.25 -15.89 -2.16
CA PHE A 129 -3.87 -15.20 -0.91
C PHE A 129 -4.65 -13.88 -0.76
N LYS A 130 -4.62 -13.04 -1.79
CA LYS A 130 -5.32 -11.75 -1.79
C LYS A 130 -6.84 -11.92 -1.70
N ALA A 131 -7.41 -12.91 -2.40
CA ALA A 131 -8.84 -13.18 -2.37
C ALA A 131 -9.37 -13.56 -0.98
N ILE A 132 -8.53 -14.16 -0.12
CA ILE A 132 -8.88 -14.45 1.27
C ILE A 132 -8.81 -13.20 2.16
N LEU A 133 -7.83 -12.32 1.91
CA LEU A 133 -7.64 -11.10 2.69
C LEU A 133 -8.58 -9.96 2.30
N ASP A 134 -8.97 -9.83 1.03
CA ASP A 134 -9.83 -8.76 0.54
C ASP A 134 -11.14 -8.61 1.36
N PRO A 135 -11.89 -9.70 1.66
CA PRO A 135 -13.07 -9.62 2.52
C PRO A 135 -12.76 -9.13 3.94
N LEU A 136 -11.57 -9.43 4.47
CA LEU A 136 -11.13 -8.95 5.77
C LEU A 136 -10.77 -7.46 5.72
N VAL A 137 -10.15 -6.95 4.66
CA VAL A 137 -9.78 -5.53 4.57
C VAL A 137 -11.00 -4.64 4.31
N GLY A 138 -11.90 -5.05 3.43
CA GLY A 138 -13.13 -4.31 3.10
C GLY A 138 -13.21 -3.90 1.63
N PRO A 139 -14.10 -2.97 1.27
CA PRO A 139 -14.43 -2.64 -0.13
C PRO A 139 -13.25 -2.18 -0.99
N GLN A 140 -12.25 -1.57 -0.37
CA GLN A 140 -11.00 -1.14 -1.01
C GLN A 140 -10.05 -2.30 -1.35
N GLY A 141 -10.30 -3.50 -0.84
CA GLY A 141 -9.38 -4.64 -0.95
C GLY A 141 -8.06 -4.41 -0.21
N LEU A 142 -7.17 -5.39 -0.30
CA LEU A 142 -5.81 -5.33 0.24
C LEU A 142 -5.00 -4.20 -0.40
N GLN A 143 -4.47 -3.29 0.44
CA GLN A 143 -3.72 -2.12 -0.01
C GLN A 143 -2.26 -2.10 0.46
N PHE A 144 -1.94 -2.80 1.55
CA PHE A 144 -0.58 -2.89 2.06
C PHE A 144 -0.30 -4.25 2.71
N GLY A 145 0.98 -4.59 2.88
CA GLY A 145 1.38 -5.73 3.69
C GLY A 145 2.87 -5.88 3.91
N GLY A 146 3.22 -6.64 4.95
CA GLY A 146 4.55 -7.18 5.20
C GLY A 146 4.64 -8.54 4.56
N LEU A 147 5.02 -8.56 3.29
CA LEU A 147 5.18 -9.80 2.52
C LEU A 147 6.68 -10.05 2.37
N ASP A 148 7.09 -11.31 2.55
CA ASP A 148 8.49 -11.74 2.53
C ASP A 148 9.25 -11.27 1.27
N ASP A 149 10.57 -11.28 1.35
CA ASP A 149 11.52 -10.69 0.39
C ASP A 149 11.55 -11.33 -1.00
N SER A 150 10.69 -12.31 -1.27
CA SER A 150 10.76 -12.99 -2.55
C SER A 150 10.32 -12.05 -3.67
N GLU A 151 11.15 -11.96 -4.71
CA GLU A 151 10.87 -11.14 -5.89
C GLU A 151 9.60 -11.58 -6.63
N TYR A 152 9.06 -12.77 -6.29
CA TYR A 152 8.00 -13.48 -7.00
C TYR A 152 6.67 -13.58 -6.24
N GLU A 153 6.58 -13.17 -4.96
CA GLU A 153 5.39 -13.42 -4.13
C GLU A 153 4.76 -12.11 -3.64
N TRP A 154 4.51 -11.21 -4.59
CA TRP A 154 3.75 -9.99 -4.35
C TRP A 154 2.42 -10.00 -5.12
N PRO A 155 1.27 -9.88 -4.45
CA PRO A 155 -0.03 -9.91 -5.11
C PRO A 155 -0.27 -8.66 -5.95
N TYR A 156 -0.83 -8.85 -7.15
CA TYR A 156 -1.25 -7.76 -8.01
C TYR A 156 -2.21 -6.78 -7.29
N GLY A 157 -2.02 -5.49 -7.55
CA GLY A 157 -2.91 -4.44 -7.07
C GLY A 157 -2.69 -4.02 -5.62
N VAL A 158 -1.64 -4.52 -4.95
CA VAL A 158 -1.26 -4.08 -3.60
C VAL A 158 -0.14 -3.02 -3.71
N PRO A 159 -0.46 -1.72 -3.57
CA PRO A 159 0.47 -0.65 -3.88
C PRO A 159 1.52 -0.37 -2.80
N PHE A 160 1.39 -0.91 -1.59
CA PHE A 160 2.22 -0.52 -0.45
C PHE A 160 2.88 -1.72 0.23
N GLN A 161 4.16 -1.60 0.52
CA GLN A 161 4.95 -2.61 1.21
C GLN A 161 5.52 -2.06 2.51
N THR A 162 5.44 -2.88 3.54
CA THR A 162 6.33 -2.83 4.70
C THR A 162 7.34 -3.95 4.57
N HIS A 163 8.59 -3.67 4.94
CA HIS A 163 9.63 -4.68 5.06
C HIS A 163 10.59 -4.27 6.18
N GLY A 164 11.59 -5.09 6.49
CA GLY A 164 12.66 -4.73 7.41
C GLY A 164 13.14 -5.95 8.17
N GLY A 165 13.77 -5.70 9.32
CA GLY A 165 14.52 -6.75 9.99
C GLY A 165 14.72 -6.52 11.49
N ARG A 166 15.78 -7.14 11.99
CA ARG A 166 16.18 -7.10 13.40
C ARG A 166 17.31 -6.10 13.65
N ASP A 167 17.75 -5.36 12.64
CA ASP A 167 18.68 -4.27 12.84
C ASP A 167 17.86 -3.03 13.25
N PRO A 168 18.22 -2.30 14.32
CA PRO A 168 17.55 -1.03 14.62
C PRO A 168 17.60 -0.03 13.45
N ASP A 169 18.63 -0.08 12.60
CA ASP A 169 18.75 0.84 11.47
C ASP A 169 17.67 0.61 10.40
N ASP A 170 17.06 -0.59 10.36
CA ASP A 170 15.89 -0.90 9.52
C ASP A 170 14.64 -0.10 9.94
N ALA A 171 14.68 0.63 11.07
CA ALA A 171 13.56 1.46 11.48
C ALA A 171 13.42 2.76 10.67
N VAL A 172 14.43 3.16 9.87
CA VAL A 172 14.49 4.49 9.26
C VAL A 172 14.64 4.40 7.75
N THR A 173 13.58 4.72 7.03
CA THR A 173 13.57 4.67 5.56
C THR A 173 12.94 5.92 4.97
N PRO A 174 13.46 6.47 3.87
CA PRO A 174 12.66 7.35 3.03
C PRO A 174 11.45 6.58 2.45
N ARG A 175 10.51 7.29 1.81
CA ARG A 175 9.47 6.61 1.01
C ARG A 175 10.11 6.23 -0.31
N GLU A 176 10.28 4.93 -0.55
CA GLU A 176 10.94 4.43 -1.75
C GLU A 176 9.94 3.76 -2.69
N PHE A 177 10.25 3.78 -3.97
CA PHE A 177 9.43 3.15 -5.00
C PHE A 177 10.18 1.93 -5.53
N TRP A 178 9.61 0.74 -5.33
CA TRP A 178 10.23 -0.54 -5.64
C TRP A 178 9.42 -1.31 -6.69
N LEU A 179 10.06 -2.30 -7.30
CA LEU A 179 9.43 -3.33 -8.12
C LEU A 179 9.36 -4.64 -7.31
N ARG A 180 8.16 -5.23 -7.23
CA ARG A 180 7.91 -6.51 -6.55
C ARG A 180 6.96 -7.35 -7.39
N ASN A 181 7.38 -8.55 -7.78
CA ASN A 181 6.63 -9.45 -8.67
C ASN A 181 6.04 -8.73 -9.88
N HIS A 182 6.86 -7.92 -10.58
CA HIS A 182 6.44 -7.10 -11.72
C HIS A 182 5.45 -5.96 -11.43
N TYR A 183 5.15 -5.68 -10.16
CA TYR A 183 4.25 -4.61 -9.74
C TYR A 183 4.99 -3.51 -9.00
N SER A 184 4.58 -2.27 -9.23
CA SER A 184 5.08 -1.11 -8.50
C SER A 184 4.55 -1.08 -7.08
N THR A 185 5.45 -0.89 -6.11
CA THR A 185 5.09 -0.68 -4.71
C THR A 185 5.78 0.56 -4.16
N TRP A 186 5.08 1.29 -3.30
CA TRP A 186 5.76 2.19 -2.37
C TRP A 186 6.13 1.44 -1.12
N HIS A 187 7.30 1.72 -0.60
CA HIS A 187 7.94 0.94 0.43
C HIS A 187 8.44 1.85 1.56
N VAL A 188 8.33 1.35 2.78
CA VAL A 188 8.98 1.83 4.02
C VAL A 188 9.42 0.64 4.86
N ASP A 189 10.56 0.74 5.55
CA ASP A 189 11.00 -0.32 6.45
C ASP A 189 10.51 -0.14 7.90
N HIS A 190 10.70 -1.19 8.69
CA HIS A 190 10.55 -1.23 10.12
C HIS A 190 11.62 -2.09 10.81
N ALA A 191 11.91 -1.78 12.07
CA ALA A 191 12.70 -2.66 12.93
C ALA A 191 11.82 -3.48 13.89
N TYR A 192 12.20 -4.73 14.12
CA TYR A 192 11.49 -5.68 14.97
C TYR A 192 11.77 -5.46 16.46
N LEU A 193 10.74 -5.05 17.22
CA LEU A 193 10.79 -4.79 18.66
C LEU A 193 10.42 -6.04 19.48
N ASP A 194 11.41 -6.69 20.08
CA ASP A 194 11.21 -7.91 20.89
C ASP A 194 11.91 -7.91 22.26
N SER A 195 12.73 -6.91 22.54
CA SER A 195 13.63 -6.92 23.68
C SER A 195 13.86 -5.53 24.27
N PRO A 196 14.24 -5.44 25.56
CA PRO A 196 14.56 -4.15 26.19
C PRO A 196 15.76 -3.44 25.55
N ILE A 197 16.71 -4.21 25.00
CA ILE A 197 17.87 -3.65 24.28
C ILE A 197 17.40 -3.00 22.99
N MET A 198 16.58 -3.70 22.20
CA MET A 198 16.01 -3.13 20.99
C MET A 198 15.18 -1.88 21.28
N LEU A 199 14.33 -1.92 22.32
CA LEU A 199 13.56 -0.76 22.77
C LEU A 199 14.45 0.48 23.03
N ALA A 200 15.57 0.29 23.72
CA ALA A 200 16.49 1.39 24.02
C ALA A 200 17.14 1.94 22.74
N ASN A 201 17.54 1.06 21.82
CA ASN A 201 18.13 1.45 20.54
C ASN A 201 17.13 2.23 19.69
N LEU A 202 15.90 1.73 19.53
CA LEU A 202 14.86 2.39 18.73
C LEU A 202 14.48 3.76 19.29
N LYS A 203 14.39 3.92 20.62
CA LYS A 203 14.15 5.24 21.24
C LYS A 203 15.27 6.22 20.92
N SER A 204 16.52 5.77 21.00
CA SER A 204 17.68 6.59 20.66
C SER A 204 17.69 6.98 19.19
N LEU A 205 17.35 6.06 18.30
CA LEU A 205 17.34 6.29 16.84
C LEU A 205 16.18 7.20 16.43
N HIS A 206 14.99 7.03 17.01
CA HIS A 206 13.83 7.90 16.78
C HIS A 206 14.16 9.36 17.11
N ASP A 207 14.83 9.61 18.23
CA ASP A 207 15.25 10.95 18.65
C ASP A 207 16.25 11.64 17.71
N GLN A 208 16.94 10.85 16.88
CA GLN A 208 17.90 11.34 15.88
C GLN A 208 17.28 11.44 14.48
N THR A 209 16.14 10.79 14.26
CA THR A 209 15.50 10.73 12.95
C THR A 209 14.72 12.02 12.69
N GLN A 210 14.78 12.50 11.46
CA GLN A 210 14.09 13.71 11.03
C GLN A 210 13.28 13.45 9.76
N SER A 211 12.20 14.21 9.59
CA SER A 211 11.50 14.31 8.30
C SER A 211 12.49 14.70 7.17
N PRO A 212 12.37 14.14 5.96
CA PRO A 212 11.24 13.38 5.42
C PRO A 212 11.25 11.87 5.69
N ASN A 213 12.22 11.34 6.45
CA ASN A 213 12.27 9.91 6.74
C ASN A 213 11.05 9.47 7.56
N VAL A 214 10.66 8.22 7.36
CA VAL A 214 9.64 7.51 8.11
C VAL A 214 10.32 6.64 9.17
N PHE A 215 9.69 6.50 10.33
CA PHE A 215 10.15 5.61 11.40
C PHE A 215 9.19 4.43 11.59
N GLY A 216 9.64 3.21 11.29
CA GLY A 216 8.84 2.00 11.40
C GLY A 216 9.25 1.10 12.56
N VAL A 217 8.26 0.57 13.29
CA VAL A 217 8.46 -0.50 14.27
C VAL A 217 7.47 -1.61 14.02
N VAL A 218 7.92 -2.85 14.16
CA VAL A 218 7.06 -4.03 14.03
C VAL A 218 7.20 -4.97 15.23
N THR A 219 6.18 -5.77 15.49
CA THR A 219 6.19 -6.85 16.49
C THR A 219 5.26 -7.96 16.07
N HIS A 220 5.35 -9.12 16.74
CA HIS A 220 4.28 -10.11 16.70
C HIS A 220 3.37 -9.98 17.92
N VAL A 221 2.13 -10.45 17.77
CA VAL A 221 1.14 -10.49 18.87
C VAL A 221 1.65 -11.32 20.05
N VAL A 222 2.35 -12.42 19.78
CA VAL A 222 2.89 -13.32 20.81
C VAL A 222 3.98 -12.67 21.65
N ASP A 223 4.78 -11.76 21.07
CA ASP A 223 5.82 -11.03 21.81
C ASP A 223 5.20 -10.05 22.79
N TYR A 224 4.13 -9.36 22.36
CA TYR A 224 3.33 -8.52 23.25
C TYR A 224 2.72 -9.33 24.39
N GLN A 225 2.16 -10.52 24.13
CA GLN A 225 1.64 -11.39 25.18
C GLN A 225 2.72 -11.82 26.18
N ALA A 226 3.93 -12.09 25.68
CA ALA A 226 5.04 -12.50 26.52
C ALA A 226 5.58 -11.36 27.40
N ASN A 227 5.62 -10.13 26.87
CA ASN A 227 6.18 -8.99 27.59
C ASN A 227 5.53 -7.64 27.21
N PRO A 228 4.30 -7.37 27.67
CA PRO A 228 3.56 -6.15 27.28
C PRO A 228 4.26 -4.86 27.73
N ALA A 229 5.09 -4.91 28.77
CA ALA A 229 5.79 -3.75 29.31
C ALA A 229 6.77 -3.10 28.32
N ILE A 230 7.38 -3.88 27.41
CA ILE A 230 8.27 -3.36 26.36
C ILE A 230 7.48 -2.42 25.43
N PHE A 231 6.33 -2.89 24.97
CA PHE A 231 5.47 -2.18 24.01
C PHE A 231 4.77 -0.99 24.65
N GLN A 232 4.26 -1.15 25.87
CA GLN A 232 3.73 -0.04 26.66
C GLN A 232 4.78 1.07 26.84
N SER A 233 6.04 0.70 27.11
CA SER A 233 7.13 1.67 27.23
C SER A 233 7.48 2.36 25.91
N TRP A 234 7.32 1.68 24.76
CA TRP A 234 7.44 2.30 23.45
C TRP A 234 6.30 3.29 23.20
N PHE A 235 5.07 2.88 23.46
CA PHE A 235 3.89 3.73 23.28
C PHE A 235 3.90 4.95 24.20
N ASP A 236 4.29 4.80 25.47
CA ASP A 236 4.48 5.93 26.40
C ASP A 236 5.52 6.93 25.87
N PHE A 237 6.59 6.42 25.25
CA PHE A 237 7.62 7.26 24.63
C PHE A 237 7.06 8.07 23.46
N LEU A 238 6.33 7.43 22.54
CA LEU A 238 5.71 8.13 21.41
C LEU A 238 4.70 9.18 21.87
N GLN A 239 3.81 8.83 22.80
CA GLN A 239 2.81 9.75 23.35
C GLN A 239 3.45 10.95 24.07
N ALA A 240 4.60 10.77 24.73
CA ALA A 240 5.34 11.87 25.35
C ALA A 240 6.00 12.80 24.32
N LYS A 241 6.44 12.26 23.18
CA LYS A 241 7.06 13.02 22.08
C LYS A 241 6.04 13.76 21.23
N ASP A 242 4.88 13.16 21.00
CA ASP A 242 3.76 13.75 20.29
C ASP A 242 2.45 13.53 21.07
N PRO A 243 2.13 14.44 22.01
CA PRO A 243 0.90 14.37 22.80
C PRO A 243 -0.38 14.38 21.96
N THR A 244 -0.32 14.83 20.71
CA THR A 244 -1.49 14.98 19.82
C THR A 244 -1.72 13.79 18.90
N GLY A 245 -0.74 12.88 18.77
CA GLY A 245 -0.84 11.77 17.82
C GLY A 245 -0.53 12.18 16.36
N SER A 246 -0.09 13.41 16.10
CA SER A 246 -0.08 13.99 14.75
C SER A 246 0.91 13.33 13.78
N ASN A 247 1.99 12.75 14.30
CA ASN A 247 3.02 12.03 13.57
C ASN A 247 2.86 10.51 13.70
N GLN A 248 1.96 10.02 14.56
CA GLN A 248 1.67 8.60 14.69
C GLN A 248 0.60 8.23 13.68
N LYS A 249 1.01 7.46 12.67
CA LYS A 249 0.21 7.15 11.49
C LYS A 249 0.22 5.66 11.22
N THR A 250 -0.79 5.19 10.52
CA THR A 250 -0.75 3.89 9.85
C THR A 250 0.12 3.95 8.59
N VAL A 251 0.54 2.79 8.10
CA VAL A 251 1.22 2.65 6.79
C VAL A 251 0.40 3.30 5.68
N MET A 252 -0.93 3.07 5.70
CA MET A 252 -1.86 3.66 4.74
C MET A 252 -1.85 5.19 4.78
N GLU A 253 -1.85 5.82 5.95
CA GLU A 253 -1.82 7.28 6.05
C GLU A 253 -0.49 7.88 5.59
N ILE A 254 0.61 7.16 5.77
CA ILE A 254 1.96 7.59 5.34
C ILE A 254 2.09 7.51 3.81
N LEU A 255 1.52 6.47 3.18
CA LEU A 255 1.75 6.14 1.77
C LEU A 255 0.60 6.51 0.83
N ALA A 256 -0.64 6.64 1.30
CA ALA A 256 -1.81 6.89 0.43
C ALA A 256 -1.77 8.21 -0.35
N GLY A 257 -0.97 9.20 0.10
CA GLY A 257 -0.77 10.46 -0.61
C GLY A 257 0.24 10.38 -1.76
N LEU A 258 0.94 9.25 -1.89
CA LEU A 258 1.94 9.08 -2.93
C LEU A 258 1.27 8.72 -4.27
N PRO A 259 1.73 9.28 -5.40
CA PRO A 259 1.12 8.96 -6.68
C PRO A 259 1.31 7.48 -7.00
N PRO A 260 0.37 6.82 -7.71
CA PRO A 260 0.59 5.49 -8.25
C PRO A 260 1.70 5.48 -9.33
N ALA A 261 2.01 4.31 -9.87
CA ALA A 261 2.95 4.19 -10.99
C ALA A 261 2.47 4.91 -12.24
N LEU A 262 1.22 4.65 -12.63
CA LEU A 262 0.57 5.28 -13.78
C LEU A 262 -0.39 6.35 -13.30
N VAL A 263 -0.20 7.58 -13.78
CA VAL A 263 -1.10 8.71 -13.51
C VAL A 263 -1.59 9.33 -14.82
N ALA A 264 -2.78 9.89 -14.76
CA ALA A 264 -3.30 10.79 -15.80
C ALA A 264 -3.39 12.21 -15.25
N ASP A 265 -3.16 13.22 -16.09
CA ASP A 265 -3.26 14.64 -15.71
C ASP A 265 -4.68 15.10 -15.37
N ARG A 266 -5.68 14.30 -15.74
CA ARG A 266 -7.11 14.54 -15.50
C ARG A 266 -7.83 13.22 -15.35
N SER A 267 -8.98 13.23 -14.69
CA SER A 267 -9.87 12.07 -14.54
C SER A 267 -11.06 12.08 -15.51
N THR A 268 -11.19 13.11 -16.36
CA THR A 268 -12.29 13.23 -17.32
C THR A 268 -11.85 13.70 -18.70
N LEU A 269 -12.56 13.26 -19.74
CA LEU A 269 -12.37 13.66 -21.13
C LEU A 269 -13.68 14.23 -21.69
N PRO A 270 -13.75 15.51 -22.07
CA PRO A 270 -14.99 16.07 -22.59
C PRO A 270 -15.34 15.51 -23.98
N MET A 271 -16.63 15.38 -24.28
CA MET A 271 -17.15 14.94 -25.59
C MET A 271 -16.73 15.87 -26.75
N SER A 272 -16.37 17.12 -26.46
CA SER A 272 -15.76 18.04 -27.44
C SER A 272 -14.36 17.64 -27.88
N GLY A 273 -13.77 16.64 -27.23
CA GLY A 273 -12.40 16.21 -27.44
C GLY A 273 -11.38 16.94 -26.59
N GLY A 274 -10.12 16.52 -26.69
CA GLY A 274 -9.01 17.11 -25.98
C GLY A 274 -7.82 16.17 -25.90
N GLN A 275 -6.89 16.52 -25.02
CA GLN A 275 -5.71 15.74 -24.71
C GLN A 275 -5.74 15.24 -23.27
N ILE A 276 -5.28 14.01 -23.05
CA ILE A 276 -4.95 13.45 -21.73
C ILE A 276 -3.47 13.10 -21.75
N GLN A 277 -2.74 13.54 -20.73
CA GLN A 277 -1.35 13.15 -20.53
C GLN A 277 -1.29 12.00 -19.54
N LEU A 278 -0.65 10.91 -19.97
CA LEU A 278 -0.33 9.76 -19.14
C LEU A 278 1.16 9.83 -18.78
N SER A 279 1.47 9.63 -17.51
CA SER A 279 2.83 9.53 -17.01
C SER A 279 3.00 8.24 -16.24
N LEU A 280 3.98 7.44 -16.65
CA LEU A 280 4.44 6.26 -15.94
C LEU A 280 5.71 6.60 -15.17
N ARG A 281 5.71 6.31 -13.88
CA ARG A 281 6.92 6.16 -13.07
C ARG A 281 7.10 4.68 -12.76
N SER A 282 8.31 4.19 -12.93
CA SER A 282 8.69 2.83 -12.55
C SER A 282 10.05 2.84 -11.83
N ASP A 283 10.64 1.66 -11.65
CA ASP A 283 11.96 1.48 -11.03
C ASP A 283 13.09 1.73 -12.06
N ALA A 284 14.22 2.29 -11.62
CA ALA A 284 15.36 2.57 -12.50
C ALA A 284 16.00 1.32 -13.13
N THR A 285 15.79 0.14 -12.54
CA THR A 285 16.15 -1.15 -13.14
C THR A 285 15.43 -1.43 -14.46
N LEU A 286 14.30 -0.77 -14.72
CA LEU A 286 13.55 -0.87 -15.96
C LEU A 286 13.98 0.15 -17.02
N ALA A 287 15.07 0.88 -16.80
CA ALA A 287 15.57 1.88 -17.75
C ALA A 287 16.03 1.26 -19.08
N GLY A 288 15.71 1.91 -20.20
CA GLY A 288 16.11 1.45 -21.53
C GLY A 288 15.31 0.25 -22.05
N MET A 289 14.27 -0.19 -21.34
CA MET A 289 13.37 -1.27 -21.77
C MET A 289 12.23 -0.75 -22.66
N SER A 290 11.60 -1.65 -23.42
CA SER A 290 10.46 -1.27 -24.25
C SER A 290 9.21 -1.15 -23.41
N TYR A 291 8.40 -0.12 -23.64
CA TYR A 291 7.11 0.03 -22.96
C TYR A 291 5.95 0.15 -23.95
N ARG A 292 4.75 -0.18 -23.47
CA ARG A 292 3.48 0.15 -24.14
C ARG A 292 2.48 0.71 -23.14
N PHE A 293 1.72 1.70 -23.58
CA PHE A 293 0.45 2.04 -22.94
C PHE A 293 -0.67 1.28 -23.65
N LEU A 294 -1.58 0.72 -22.87
CA LEU A 294 -2.72 -0.05 -23.33
C LEU A 294 -4.01 0.69 -22.96
N LEU A 295 -5.03 0.56 -23.79
CA LEU A 295 -6.36 1.14 -23.58
C LEU A 295 -7.42 0.02 -23.61
N SER A 296 -8.44 0.12 -22.77
CA SER A 296 -9.63 -0.73 -22.79
C SER A 296 -10.88 0.10 -22.51
N LEU A 297 -12.01 -0.28 -23.12
CA LEU A 297 -13.34 0.19 -22.73
C LEU A 297 -14.10 -0.83 -21.89
N SER A 298 -13.59 -2.05 -21.79
CA SER A 298 -14.21 -3.16 -21.06
C SER A 298 -13.86 -3.18 -19.57
N GLY A 299 -13.07 -2.19 -19.11
CA GLY A 299 -12.71 -2.00 -17.71
C GLY A 299 -11.42 -2.69 -17.29
N SER A 300 -11.19 -2.72 -15.99
CA SER A 300 -9.97 -3.20 -15.33
C SER A 300 -10.11 -4.56 -14.64
N PHE A 301 -11.34 -5.06 -14.46
CA PHE A 301 -11.62 -6.28 -13.69
C PHE A 301 -12.32 -7.36 -14.53
N PRO A 302 -11.87 -8.62 -14.51
CA PRO A 302 -10.81 -9.16 -13.66
C PRO A 302 -9.38 -8.91 -14.16
N GLY A 303 -9.18 -8.28 -15.32
CA GLY A 303 -7.86 -8.20 -15.96
C GLY A 303 -7.52 -9.47 -16.74
N TYR A 304 -6.24 -9.67 -17.05
CA TYR A 304 -5.75 -10.93 -17.62
C TYR A 304 -4.30 -11.21 -17.25
N ASP A 305 -3.95 -12.49 -17.18
CA ASP A 305 -2.59 -12.95 -16.90
C ASP A 305 -1.81 -13.14 -18.20
N TRP A 306 -0.76 -12.34 -18.37
CA TRP A 306 0.17 -12.47 -19.49
C TRP A 306 1.15 -13.62 -19.21
N ASN A 307 1.30 -14.54 -20.16
CA ASN A 307 2.09 -15.78 -20.03
C ASN A 307 1.57 -16.84 -19.03
N GLY A 308 0.37 -16.68 -18.49
CA GLY A 308 -0.26 -17.64 -17.57
C GLY A 308 -0.17 -17.21 -16.10
N ILE A 309 -0.56 -18.10 -15.19
CA ILE A 309 -0.70 -17.80 -13.74
C ILE A 309 0.50 -18.22 -12.88
N TYR A 310 1.46 -18.93 -13.46
CA TYR A 310 2.67 -19.41 -12.78
C TYR A 310 3.90 -18.97 -13.58
N ASP A 311 5.06 -18.92 -12.92
CA ASP A 311 6.38 -18.68 -13.55
C ASP A 311 6.47 -17.34 -14.28
N ASP A 312 6.54 -16.24 -13.52
CA ASP A 312 6.67 -14.86 -14.05
C ASP A 312 5.45 -14.42 -14.89
N GLY A 313 4.29 -15.04 -14.64
CA GLY A 313 3.01 -14.58 -15.14
C GLY A 313 2.70 -13.19 -14.60
N VAL A 314 2.55 -12.20 -15.48
CA VAL A 314 2.27 -10.82 -15.06
C VAL A 314 0.80 -10.53 -15.27
N HIS A 315 0.12 -10.17 -14.19
CA HIS A 315 -1.26 -9.73 -14.25
C HIS A 315 -1.35 -8.30 -14.81
N VAL A 316 -2.09 -8.13 -15.89
CA VAL A 316 -2.38 -6.83 -16.49
C VAL A 316 -3.80 -6.42 -16.13
N GLY A 317 -3.92 -5.29 -15.44
CA GLY A 317 -5.17 -4.71 -14.93
C GLY A 317 -6.13 -4.13 -15.98
N LEU A 318 -6.28 -4.79 -17.13
CA LEU A 318 -7.16 -4.39 -18.22
C LEU A 318 -7.89 -5.59 -18.76
N ASN A 319 -9.16 -5.44 -19.11
CA ASN A 319 -9.86 -6.46 -19.90
C ASN A 319 -9.50 -6.27 -21.39
N PRO A 320 -8.90 -7.26 -22.06
CA PRO A 320 -8.53 -7.13 -23.46
C PRO A 320 -9.79 -7.03 -24.33
N ASP A 321 -9.84 -5.99 -25.17
CA ASP A 321 -10.93 -5.76 -26.12
C ASP A 321 -10.42 -5.13 -27.44
N SER A 322 -11.33 -4.75 -28.33
CA SER A 322 -10.95 -4.12 -29.60
C SER A 322 -10.20 -2.80 -29.43
N TRP A 323 -10.33 -2.13 -28.28
CA TRP A 323 -9.57 -0.92 -27.96
C TRP A 323 -8.17 -1.24 -27.46
N THR A 324 -8.00 -2.39 -26.81
CA THR A 324 -6.67 -2.92 -26.48
C THR A 324 -5.91 -3.21 -27.77
N ASP A 325 -6.53 -3.93 -28.71
CA ASP A 325 -5.97 -4.19 -30.04
C ASP A 325 -5.64 -2.88 -30.77
N PHE A 326 -6.58 -1.94 -30.79
CA PHE A 326 -6.37 -0.61 -31.39
C PHE A 326 -5.16 0.12 -30.79
N SER A 327 -5.00 0.10 -29.47
CA SER A 327 -3.87 0.78 -28.80
C SER A 327 -2.51 0.16 -29.15
N MET A 328 -2.49 -1.15 -29.39
CA MET A 328 -1.28 -1.86 -29.82
C MET A 328 -0.95 -1.59 -31.30
N GLU A 329 -1.96 -1.62 -32.17
CA GLU A 329 -1.82 -1.42 -33.61
C GLU A 329 -1.55 0.03 -34.01
N GLN A 330 -2.18 0.98 -33.31
CA GLN A 330 -2.11 2.41 -33.58
C GLN A 330 -1.17 3.15 -32.61
N ALA A 331 -0.27 2.43 -31.94
CA ALA A 331 0.73 3.03 -31.07
C ALA A 331 1.56 4.08 -31.82
N ASN A 332 1.73 5.27 -31.24
CA ASN A 332 2.38 6.44 -31.85
C ASN A 332 1.69 7.00 -33.11
N SER A 333 0.43 6.64 -33.35
CA SER A 333 -0.43 7.39 -34.28
C SER A 333 -0.69 8.82 -33.76
N ALA A 334 -1.34 9.66 -34.57
CA ALA A 334 -1.74 11.00 -34.15
C ALA A 334 -2.73 10.99 -32.96
N TRP A 335 -3.48 9.89 -32.77
CA TRP A 335 -4.39 9.72 -31.63
C TRP A 335 -3.68 9.29 -30.35
N LEU A 336 -2.60 8.51 -30.49
CA LEU A 336 -1.90 7.84 -29.39
C LEU A 336 -0.38 8.15 -29.39
N PRO A 337 0.06 9.43 -29.41
CA PRO A 337 1.48 9.74 -29.35
C PRO A 337 2.12 9.20 -28.07
N GLY A 338 3.28 8.55 -28.20
CA GLY A 338 4.03 8.01 -27.07
C GLY A 338 3.48 6.69 -26.52
N PHE A 339 2.52 6.03 -27.17
CA PHE A 339 1.99 4.74 -26.69
C PHE A 339 2.96 3.56 -26.82
N PHE A 340 4.09 3.73 -27.53
CA PHE A 340 5.16 2.75 -27.59
C PHE A 340 6.52 3.45 -27.62
N GLY A 341 7.49 2.96 -26.85
CA GLY A 341 8.82 3.56 -26.84
C GLY A 341 9.80 2.81 -25.95
N ILE A 342 10.84 3.53 -25.54
CA ILE A 342 11.86 3.08 -24.62
C ILE A 342 11.78 3.92 -23.35
N THR A 343 11.83 3.28 -22.19
CA THR A 343 11.78 3.94 -20.88
C THR A 343 12.99 4.85 -20.66
N GLY A 344 12.80 5.90 -19.86
CA GLY A 344 13.83 6.83 -19.43
C GLY A 344 14.87 6.19 -18.50
N VAL A 345 15.85 6.99 -18.06
CA VAL A 345 16.90 6.55 -17.12
C VAL A 345 16.37 6.18 -15.73
N ASP A 346 15.17 6.65 -15.41
CA ASP A 346 14.42 6.37 -14.19
C ASP A 346 13.34 5.30 -14.40
N GLY A 347 13.34 4.60 -15.55
CA GLY A 347 12.27 3.68 -15.93
C GLY A 347 10.96 4.37 -16.31
N GLY A 348 10.91 5.70 -16.35
CA GLY A 348 9.70 6.47 -16.64
C GLY A 348 9.30 6.45 -18.11
N ALA A 349 8.02 6.69 -18.38
CA ALA A 349 7.49 6.87 -19.74
C ALA A 349 6.34 7.88 -19.74
N ALA A 350 6.04 8.46 -20.90
CA ALA A 350 4.91 9.37 -21.05
C ALA A 350 4.21 9.15 -22.38
N ALA A 351 2.89 9.30 -22.36
CA ALA A 351 2.04 9.18 -23.54
C ALA A 351 0.93 10.24 -23.52
N THR A 352 0.33 10.46 -24.67
CA THR A 352 -0.79 11.37 -24.85
C THR A 352 -1.91 10.63 -25.56
N VAL A 353 -3.13 10.81 -25.08
CA VAL A 353 -4.34 10.52 -25.86
C VAL A 353 -4.81 11.84 -26.44
N ASP A 354 -4.83 11.99 -27.77
CA ASP A 354 -5.34 13.17 -28.46
C ASP A 354 -6.52 12.78 -29.33
N THR A 355 -7.73 13.23 -28.98
CA THR A 355 -8.93 12.84 -29.75
C THR A 355 -9.00 13.52 -31.13
N LEU A 356 -8.13 14.48 -31.42
CA LEU A 356 -8.08 15.27 -32.66
C LEU A 356 -9.39 15.99 -33.01
N GLY A 357 -10.30 16.14 -32.03
CA GLY A 357 -11.62 16.72 -32.20
C GLY A 357 -12.70 16.03 -31.37
N PRO A 358 -13.98 16.40 -31.58
CA PRO A 358 -15.10 15.82 -30.85
C PRO A 358 -15.18 14.30 -30.96
N LEU A 359 -15.49 13.64 -29.85
CA LEU A 359 -15.67 12.21 -29.80
C LEU A 359 -17.01 11.79 -30.42
N PRO A 360 -17.09 10.61 -31.05
CA PRO A 360 -18.37 10.04 -31.48
C PRO A 360 -19.34 9.89 -30.31
N PRO A 361 -20.67 10.11 -30.50
CA PRO A 361 -21.65 10.00 -29.41
C PRO A 361 -21.65 8.67 -28.64
N SER A 362 -21.14 7.58 -29.24
CA SER A 362 -20.98 6.28 -28.58
C SER A 362 -20.02 6.29 -27.38
N PHE A 363 -19.18 7.32 -27.25
CA PHE A 363 -18.27 7.51 -26.13
C PHE A 363 -18.92 8.18 -24.91
N SER A 364 -20.09 8.79 -25.05
CA SER A 364 -20.73 9.48 -23.92
C SER A 364 -21.04 8.52 -22.78
N GLY A 365 -20.51 8.82 -21.59
CA GLY A 365 -20.65 7.97 -20.41
C GLY A 365 -19.77 6.71 -20.42
N GLN A 366 -18.90 6.55 -21.42
CA GLN A 366 -17.90 5.48 -21.41
C GLN A 366 -16.77 5.81 -20.43
N ARG A 367 -16.10 4.75 -19.98
CA ARG A 367 -14.89 4.85 -19.16
C ARG A 367 -13.71 4.26 -19.91
N LEU A 368 -12.70 5.08 -20.14
CA LEU A 368 -11.43 4.66 -20.72
C LEU A 368 -10.56 4.12 -19.60
N THR A 369 -10.05 2.91 -19.73
CA THR A 369 -9.13 2.31 -18.74
C THR A 369 -7.77 2.16 -19.40
N PHE A 370 -6.71 2.65 -18.75
CA PHE A 370 -5.35 2.54 -19.25
C PHE A 370 -4.47 1.76 -18.28
N ALA A 371 -3.54 0.99 -18.81
CA ALA A 371 -2.43 0.40 -18.06
C ALA A 371 -1.15 0.57 -18.87
N ALA A 372 -0.02 0.54 -18.19
CA ALA A 372 1.29 0.56 -18.82
C ALA A 372 2.00 -0.75 -18.54
N VAL A 373 2.68 -1.26 -19.55
CA VAL A 373 3.48 -2.48 -19.49
C VAL A 373 4.90 -2.20 -19.96
N ILE A 374 5.90 -2.80 -19.32
CA ILE A 374 7.31 -2.73 -19.74
C ILE A 374 7.80 -4.14 -19.99
N PHE A 375 8.48 -4.36 -21.11
CA PHE A 375 8.96 -5.65 -21.56
C PHE A 375 10.38 -5.56 -22.13
N ASP A 376 11.08 -6.69 -22.06
CA ASP A 376 12.39 -6.90 -22.63
C ASP A 376 12.38 -8.07 -23.63
N ALA A 377 13.54 -8.65 -23.93
CA ALA A 377 13.63 -9.82 -24.80
C ALA A 377 13.12 -11.11 -24.14
N GLY A 378 13.08 -11.16 -22.80
CA GLY A 378 12.62 -12.30 -22.01
C GLY A 378 11.11 -12.32 -21.80
N GLY A 379 10.45 -11.17 -21.83
CA GLY A 379 9.00 -11.09 -21.70
C GLY A 379 8.53 -9.81 -21.04
N LEU A 380 7.33 -9.87 -20.46
CA LEU A 380 6.74 -8.79 -19.68
C LEU A 380 7.46 -8.70 -18.33
N GLN A 381 7.97 -7.52 -18.00
CA GLN A 381 8.77 -7.25 -16.80
C GLN A 381 8.01 -6.41 -15.76
N PHE A 382 6.96 -5.71 -16.19
CA PHE A 382 6.18 -4.81 -15.34
C PHE A 382 4.76 -4.61 -15.85
N SER A 383 3.81 -4.49 -14.93
CA SER A 383 2.47 -3.97 -15.19
C SER A 383 2.08 -2.93 -14.14
N SER A 384 1.53 -1.81 -14.59
CA SER A 384 0.97 -0.79 -13.69
C SER A 384 -0.43 -1.17 -13.22
N ASN A 385 -0.83 -0.63 -12.06
CA ASN A 385 -2.26 -0.50 -11.76
C ASN A 385 -2.94 0.38 -12.83
N PRO A 386 -4.22 0.12 -13.14
CA PRO A 386 -4.93 0.86 -14.17
C PRO A 386 -5.30 2.27 -13.70
N VAL A 387 -5.41 3.19 -14.66
CA VAL A 387 -6.00 4.51 -14.48
C VAL A 387 -7.29 4.63 -15.32
N GLU A 388 -8.34 5.16 -14.72
CA GLU A 388 -9.67 5.27 -15.32
C GLU A 388 -10.02 6.74 -15.62
N ILE A 389 -10.51 6.99 -16.83
CA ILE A 389 -10.95 8.31 -17.31
C ILE A 389 -12.40 8.25 -17.75
N ASP A 390 -13.26 9.07 -17.16
CA ASP A 390 -14.67 9.15 -17.55
C ASP A 390 -14.86 10.11 -18.73
N VAL A 391 -15.62 9.71 -19.75
CA VAL A 391 -15.97 10.57 -20.88
C VAL A 391 -17.30 11.29 -20.64
N GLN A 392 -17.29 12.63 -20.70
CA GLN A 392 -18.42 13.49 -20.27
C GLN A 392 -18.87 14.52 -21.32
#